data_AF-A0A7S1EW03-F1
#
_entry.id   AF-A0A7S1EW03-F1
#
_cell.length_a   1.000
_cell.length_b   1.000
_cell.length_c   1.000
_cell.angle_alpha   90.00
_cell.angle_beta   90.00
_cell.angle_gamma   90.00
#
_symmetry.space_group_name_H-M   'P 1'
#
loop_
_entity.id
_entity.type
_entity.pdbx_description
1 polymer ?
#
loop_
_entity_poly.entity_id
_entity_poly.type
_entity_poly.pdbx_seq_one_letter_code
_entity_poly.pdbx_strand_id
1 'polypeptide(L)'
;QMFGSESFGGSASSARLVCSTQGASSFLHGSFNVPMTYSDLFEVLSLLGEGAYGKVEHVVAKQNYGAIVDGCAYAVKIFDERGRSVYEESRLYEERDIMKSLRHCGIVQLVESVQWVF
;
A
#
# COMPACT_ATOMS: atom_id res chain seq x y z
N GLN A 1 -13.37 -41.79 -12.87
CA GLN A 1 -14.01 -40.48 -13.14
C GLN A 1 -14.24 -39.79 -11.80
N MET A 2 -14.10 -38.45 -11.79
CA MET A 2 -13.96 -37.54 -10.62
C MET A 2 -12.55 -37.55 -10.01
N PHE A 3 -11.85 -36.44 -9.75
CA PHE A 3 -12.25 -35.06 -9.41
C PHE A 3 -11.42 -34.01 -10.17
N GLY A 4 -12.02 -32.83 -10.38
CA GLY A 4 -11.35 -31.64 -10.91
C GLY A 4 -10.53 -30.87 -9.87
N SER A 5 -9.72 -29.92 -10.34
CA SER A 5 -9.21 -28.81 -9.53
C SER A 5 -8.92 -27.63 -10.47
N GLU A 6 -9.81 -26.65 -10.45
CA GLU A 6 -9.58 -25.33 -11.02
C GLU A 6 -8.52 -24.61 -10.17
N SER A 7 -7.56 -23.93 -10.81
CA SER A 7 -6.61 -23.06 -10.12
C SER A 7 -6.80 -21.64 -10.64
N PHE A 8 -7.58 -20.84 -9.92
CA PHE A 8 -7.61 -19.39 -10.08
C PHE A 8 -6.41 -18.81 -9.31
N GLY A 9 -5.35 -18.49 -10.04
CA GLY A 9 -4.21 -17.74 -9.52
C GLY A 9 -4.50 -16.24 -9.59
N GLY A 10 -5.07 -15.67 -8.52
CA GLY A 10 -5.19 -14.22 -8.37
C GLY A 10 -3.81 -13.61 -8.11
N SER A 11 -3.28 -12.90 -9.12
CA SER A 11 -2.15 -11.98 -8.95
C SER A 11 -2.58 -10.86 -7.99
N ALA A 12 -1.74 -10.38 -7.10
CA ALA A 12 -2.11 -9.30 -6.16
C ALA A 12 -0.94 -8.32 -5.98
N SER A 13 -0.97 -7.18 -6.68
CA SER A 13 0.06 -6.14 -6.60
C SER A 13 0.06 -5.40 -5.27
N SER A 14 1.26 -5.21 -4.71
CA SER A 14 1.50 -4.43 -3.49
C SER A 14 2.17 -3.08 -3.76
N ALA A 15 1.82 -2.08 -2.94
CA ALA A 15 2.10 -0.67 -3.20
C ALA A 15 1.82 0.22 -1.94
N ARG A 16 2.62 1.28 -1.70
CA ARG A 16 2.92 1.91 -0.38
C ARG A 16 2.87 3.46 -0.31
N LEU A 17 1.96 4.11 0.44
CA LEU A 17 1.71 5.58 0.44
C LEU A 17 2.41 6.42 1.57
N VAL A 18 2.81 7.69 1.33
CA VAL A 18 3.52 8.65 2.23
C VAL A 18 2.71 9.94 2.49
N CYS A 19 2.38 10.34 3.73
CA CYS A 19 1.78 11.66 4.02
C CYS A 19 2.47 12.41 5.16
N SER A 20 2.49 13.75 5.04
CA SER A 20 2.87 14.71 6.08
C SER A 20 1.70 15.04 7.02
N THR A 21 1.98 14.92 8.31
CA THR A 21 1.12 15.06 9.48
C THR A 21 0.18 16.27 9.54
N GLN A 22 -1.03 16.08 10.08
CA GLN A 22 -1.57 16.83 11.24
C GLN A 22 -2.92 16.27 11.72
N GLY A 23 -3.10 16.18 13.05
CA GLY A 23 -4.41 16.05 13.71
C GLY A 23 -4.79 14.66 14.21
N ALA A 24 -4.62 14.42 15.52
CA ALA A 24 -5.11 13.24 16.20
C ALA A 24 -6.64 13.29 16.37
N SER A 25 -7.35 12.28 15.86
CA SER A 25 -8.68 11.93 16.37
C SER A 25 -8.84 10.42 16.36
N SER A 26 -9.15 9.89 17.53
CA SER A 26 -9.38 8.47 17.82
C SER A 26 -10.66 7.97 17.16
N PHE A 27 -10.56 7.09 16.16
CA PHE A 27 -11.71 6.33 15.67
C PHE A 27 -11.36 4.85 15.43
N LEU A 28 -12.01 4.02 16.25
CA LEU A 28 -12.40 2.62 16.11
C LEU A 28 -11.63 1.73 15.11
N HIS A 29 -10.82 0.82 15.66
CA HIS A 29 -10.26 -0.35 14.98
C HIS A 29 -11.38 -1.34 14.59
N GLY A 30 -12.00 -1.11 13.44
CA GLY A 30 -12.75 -2.15 12.72
C GLY A 30 -11.78 -2.95 11.85
N SER A 31 -11.65 -4.26 12.09
CA SER A 31 -10.90 -5.15 11.20
C SER A 31 -11.70 -5.38 9.92
N PHE A 32 -11.44 -4.56 8.89
CA PHE A 32 -12.09 -4.70 7.59
C PHE A 32 -11.35 -5.75 6.75
N ASN A 33 -11.83 -7.00 6.82
CA ASN A 33 -11.46 -8.09 5.90
C ASN A 33 -12.24 -8.01 4.58
N VAL A 34 -12.51 -6.79 4.09
CA VAL A 34 -13.19 -6.59 2.80
C VAL A 34 -12.10 -6.48 1.73
N PRO A 35 -12.10 -7.35 0.71
CA PRO A 35 -11.22 -7.18 -0.45
C PRO A 35 -11.44 -5.80 -1.03
N MET A 36 -10.38 -5.01 -1.12
CA MET A 36 -10.42 -3.62 -1.56
C MET A 36 -9.45 -3.45 -2.72
N THR A 37 -9.89 -2.79 -3.78
CA THR A 37 -9.00 -2.42 -4.88
C THR A 37 -8.30 -1.10 -4.58
N TYR A 38 -7.18 -0.85 -5.27
CA TYR A 38 -6.49 0.44 -5.18
C TYR A 38 -7.41 1.63 -5.52
N SER A 39 -8.23 1.48 -6.55
CA SER A 39 -9.16 2.51 -7.05
C SER A 39 -10.35 2.76 -6.11
N ASP A 40 -10.72 1.77 -5.29
CA ASP A 40 -11.72 1.95 -4.24
C ASP A 40 -11.18 2.83 -3.13
N LEU A 41 -9.91 2.61 -2.76
CA LEU A 41 -9.28 3.30 -1.63
C LEU A 41 -8.76 4.69 -1.98
N PHE A 42 -8.33 4.91 -3.22
CA PHE A 42 -7.59 6.11 -3.59
C PHE A 42 -8.08 6.75 -4.89
N GLU A 43 -8.12 8.08 -4.89
CA GLU A 43 -8.22 8.93 -6.08
C GLU A 43 -6.82 9.42 -6.47
N VAL A 44 -6.31 8.98 -7.61
CA VAL A 44 -4.97 9.35 -8.09
C VAL A 44 -4.99 10.78 -8.64
N LEU A 45 -4.16 11.66 -8.06
CA LEU A 45 -4.01 13.04 -8.48
C LEU A 45 -2.90 13.20 -9.52
N SER A 46 -1.72 12.61 -9.27
CA SER A 46 -0.57 12.75 -10.18
C SER A 46 0.53 11.71 -9.92
N LEU A 47 1.31 11.36 -10.94
CA LEU A 47 2.56 10.62 -10.77
C LEU A 47 3.64 11.55 -10.18
N LEU A 48 4.27 11.15 -9.07
CA LEU A 48 5.38 11.88 -8.45
C LEU A 48 6.75 11.41 -8.94
N GLY A 49 6.88 10.13 -9.30
CA GLY A 49 8.13 9.60 -9.83
C GLY A 49 8.05 8.12 -10.16
N GLU A 50 9.00 7.65 -10.95
CA GLU A 50 9.12 6.25 -11.32
C GLU A 50 10.58 5.83 -11.20
N GLY A 51 10.80 4.67 -10.60
CA GLY A 51 12.13 4.11 -10.38
C GLY A 51 12.17 2.64 -10.75
N ALA A 52 13.34 2.02 -10.58
CA ALA A 52 13.60 0.65 -11.00
C ALA A 52 12.65 -0.40 -10.40
N TYR A 53 12.02 -0.11 -9.27
CA TYR A 53 11.15 -1.04 -8.54
C TYR A 53 9.66 -0.68 -8.60
N GLY A 54 9.29 0.35 -9.38
CA GLY A 54 7.92 0.79 -9.58
C GLY A 54 7.76 2.31 -9.46
N LYS A 55 6.55 2.77 -9.17
CA LYS A 55 6.16 4.19 -9.29
C LYS A 55 5.61 4.78 -8.00
N VAL A 56 5.68 6.08 -7.82
CA VAL A 56 5.12 6.82 -6.69
C VAL A 56 4.02 7.74 -7.18
N GLU A 57 2.80 7.61 -6.65
CA GLU A 57 1.63 8.39 -7.04
C GLU A 57 1.14 9.24 -5.87
N HIS A 58 0.85 10.51 -6.11
CA HIS A 58 0.11 11.38 -5.20
C HIS A 58 -1.38 11.09 -5.34
N VAL A 59 -2.05 10.78 -4.23
CA VAL A 59 -3.47 10.43 -4.21
C VAL A 59 -4.17 11.09 -3.02
N VAL A 60 -5.50 11.08 -3.06
CA VAL A 60 -6.37 11.34 -1.91
C VAL A 60 -7.10 10.06 -1.52
N ALA A 61 -7.17 9.76 -0.22
CA ALA A 61 -7.96 8.63 0.27
C ALA A 61 -9.46 8.92 0.13
N LYS A 62 -10.21 7.94 -0.39
CA LYS A 62 -11.67 8.02 -0.59
C LYS A 62 -12.47 7.47 0.60
N GLN A 63 -11.81 6.78 1.51
CA GLN A 63 -12.39 6.19 2.72
C GLN A 63 -11.29 5.81 3.72
N ASN A 64 -11.70 5.56 4.97
CA ASN A 64 -10.81 5.09 6.02
C ASN A 64 -10.41 3.62 5.80
N TYR A 65 -9.13 3.29 5.96
CA TYR A 65 -8.63 1.91 5.89
C TYR A 65 -7.34 1.73 6.70
N GLY A 66 -7.37 0.92 7.76
CA GLY A 66 -6.23 0.81 8.67
C GLY A 66 -5.88 2.18 9.26
N ALA A 67 -4.64 2.62 9.10
CA ALA A 67 -4.19 3.97 9.49
C ALA A 67 -4.46 5.08 8.44
N ILE A 68 -5.05 4.74 7.29
CA ILE A 68 -5.41 5.71 6.25
C ILE A 68 -6.72 6.39 6.62
N VAL A 69 -6.68 7.73 6.63
CA VAL A 69 -7.80 8.63 6.91
C VAL A 69 -8.37 9.19 5.61
N ASP A 70 -9.70 9.14 5.48
CA ASP A 70 -10.49 9.70 4.37
C ASP A 70 -10.20 11.20 4.13
N GLY A 71 -10.15 11.60 2.86
CA GLY A 71 -9.88 12.96 2.41
C GLY A 71 -8.43 13.44 2.58
N CYS A 72 -7.55 12.66 3.22
CA CYS A 72 -6.13 13.01 3.34
C CYS A 72 -5.36 12.64 2.07
N ALA A 73 -4.35 13.46 1.75
CA ALA A 73 -3.46 13.24 0.61
C ALA A 73 -2.25 12.41 1.03
N TYR A 74 -1.78 11.47 0.20
CA TYR A 74 -0.50 10.78 0.43
C TYR A 74 0.20 10.36 -0.87
N ALA A 75 1.44 9.86 -0.82
CA ALA A 75 2.23 9.38 -1.97
C ALA A 75 2.55 7.86 -2.00
N VAL A 76 1.84 7.03 -2.80
CA VAL A 76 1.87 5.53 -2.96
C VAL A 76 2.98 5.19 -3.92
N LYS A 77 4.06 4.65 -3.37
CA LYS A 77 5.06 3.81 -4.02
C LYS A 77 4.50 2.42 -4.36
N ILE A 78 4.01 2.26 -5.58
CA ILE A 78 3.56 1.01 -6.18
C ILE A 78 4.74 0.17 -6.63
N PHE A 79 4.78 -1.12 -6.26
CA PHE A 79 5.86 -2.01 -6.70
C PHE A 79 5.40 -2.93 -7.82
N ASP A 80 6.12 -2.92 -8.95
CA ASP A 80 5.83 -3.84 -10.06
C ASP A 80 6.30 -5.26 -9.71
N GLU A 81 5.40 -6.23 -9.87
CA GLU A 81 5.62 -7.65 -9.59
C GLU A 81 6.32 -8.39 -10.73
N ARG A 82 6.32 -7.83 -11.94
CA ARG A 82 6.82 -8.53 -13.11
C ARG A 82 8.33 -8.74 -13.04
N GLY A 83 8.73 -10.01 -12.95
CA GLY A 83 10.13 -10.41 -13.03
C GLY A 83 10.94 -10.22 -11.74
N ARG A 84 10.29 -9.95 -10.60
CA ARG A 84 10.99 -9.80 -9.32
C ARG A 84 11.58 -11.12 -8.84
N SER A 85 12.85 -11.08 -8.46
CA SER A 85 13.50 -12.18 -7.76
C SER A 85 13.07 -12.23 -6.29
N VAL A 86 13.19 -13.42 -5.67
CA VAL A 86 12.97 -13.62 -4.22
C VAL A 86 13.83 -12.67 -3.38
N TYR A 87 15.03 -12.35 -3.87
CA TYR A 87 15.94 -11.40 -3.23
C TYR A 87 15.37 -9.97 -3.23
N GLU A 88 14.82 -9.50 -4.35
CA GLU A 88 14.19 -8.19 -4.43
C GLU A 88 12.94 -8.10 -3.55
N GLU A 89 12.13 -9.16 -3.53
CA GLU A 89 10.98 -9.24 -2.63
C GLU A 89 11.40 -9.17 -1.13
N SER A 90 12.50 -9.83 -0.77
CA SER A 90 13.03 -9.77 0.61
C SER A 90 13.44 -8.34 0.99
N ARG A 91 14.12 -7.62 0.09
CA ARG A 91 14.49 -6.21 0.32
C ARG A 91 13.27 -5.29 0.46
N LEU A 92 12.18 -5.61 -0.22
CA LEU A 92 10.92 -4.91 -0.07
C LEU A 92 10.34 -5.07 1.34
N TYR A 93 10.37 -6.28 1.91
CA TYR A 93 9.93 -6.49 3.29
C TYR A 93 10.87 -5.83 4.30
N GLU A 94 12.18 -5.89 4.09
CA GLU A 94 13.16 -5.21 4.94
C GLU A 94 12.95 -3.69 4.96
N GLU A 95 12.75 -3.05 3.79
CA GLU A 95 12.44 -1.61 3.70
C GLU A 95 11.20 -1.27 4.54
N ARG A 96 10.13 -2.06 4.43
CA ARG A 96 8.90 -1.88 5.21
C ARG A 96 9.18 -1.98 6.71
N ASP A 97 9.91 -3.00 7.14
CA ASP A 97 10.13 -3.29 8.55
C ASP A 97 11.03 -2.24 9.22
N ILE A 98 12.04 -1.75 8.49
CA ILE A 98 12.83 -0.59 8.91
C ILE A 98 11.91 0.63 9.11
N MET A 99 11.09 0.97 8.12
CA MET A 99 10.20 2.14 8.23
C MET A 99 9.16 2.01 9.35
N LYS A 100 8.68 0.80 9.66
CA LYS A 100 7.79 0.55 10.80
C LYS A 100 8.45 0.84 12.15
N SER A 101 9.75 0.55 12.26
CA SER A 101 10.52 0.74 13.49
C SER A 101 10.97 2.18 13.73
N LEU A 102 10.93 3.03 12.70
CA LEU A 102 11.40 4.41 12.76
C LEU A 102 10.25 5.39 13.00
N ARG A 103 10.41 6.24 14.02
CA ARG A 103 9.55 7.40 14.29
C ARG A 103 10.41 8.60 14.64
N HIS A 104 10.54 9.54 13.71
CA HIS A 104 11.34 10.74 13.90
C HIS A 104 10.85 11.86 12.99
N CYS A 105 10.87 13.12 13.46
CA CYS A 105 10.34 14.27 12.69
C CYS A 105 11.10 14.57 11.40
N GLY A 106 12.37 14.14 11.29
CA GLY A 106 13.20 14.27 10.10
C GLY A 106 13.18 13.06 9.16
N ILE A 107 12.35 12.05 9.43
CA ILE A 107 12.26 10.82 8.62
C ILE A 107 10.83 10.67 8.13
N VAL A 108 10.68 10.31 6.86
CA VAL A 108 9.36 10.00 6.29
C VAL A 108 8.72 8.84 7.05
N GLN A 109 7.50 9.06 7.55
CA GLN A 109 6.76 8.06 8.30
C GLN A 109 6.00 7.13 7.36
N LEU A 110 6.12 5.81 7.59
CA LEU A 110 5.19 4.84 7.01
C LEU A 110 3.85 4.95 7.73
N VAL A 111 2.79 5.22 6.98
CA VAL A 111 1.40 5.27 7.50
C VAL A 111 0.82 3.86 7.54
N GLU A 112 0.78 3.19 6.39
CA GLU A 112 0.18 1.87 6.25
C GLU A 112 0.89 1.06 5.15
N SER A 113 0.87 -0.26 5.25
CA SER A 113 1.31 -1.16 4.18
C SER A 113 0.16 -2.07 3.78
N VAL A 114 -0.32 -1.92 2.55
CA VAL A 114 -1.51 -2.63 2.06
C VAL A 114 -1.17 -3.61 0.93
N GLN A 115 -1.95 -4.67 0.86
CA GLN A 115 -2.05 -5.54 -0.29
C GLN A 115 -3.50 -5.48 -0.76
N TRP A 116 -3.72 -5.27 -2.05
CA TRP A 116 -5.05 -5.14 -2.63
C TRP A 116 -5.31 -6.17 -3.70
N VAL A 117 -6.58 -6.32 -4.03
CA VAL A 117 -7.03 -7.11 -5.18
C VAL A 117 -7.09 -6.22 -6.42
N PHE A 118 -6.83 -6.81 -7.59
CA PHE A 118 -6.98 -6.12 -8.88
C PHE A 118 -8.39 -6.21 -9.44
#